data_AF-A0A7S2TTH9-F1
#
_entry.id   AF-A0A7S2TTH9-F1
#
_cell.length_a   1.000
_cell.length_b   1.000
_cell.length_c   1.000
_cell.angle_alpha   90.00
_cell.angle_beta   90.00
_cell.angle_gamma   90.00
#
_symmetry.space_group_name_H-M   'P 1'
#
loop_
_entity.id
_entity.type
_entity.pdbx_description
1 polymer ?
#
loop_
_entity_poly.entity_id
_entity_poly.type
_entity_poly.pdbx_seq_one_letter_code
_entity_poly.pdbx_strand_id
1 'polypeptide(L)'
;ILGNMRMLPQRLEGFWRNYPLILEQCLKITPNVCIMLQYRPSRTQKQYRVYEAMSTLPGPLTAVQKLNSLMEKVYPPVFALARKHKLPIVDLTRSFDIDDASLYRSQIEPSAKGGARIAGMLAHVLTSHPFVGGKSGARFYVQRKGSDKVESEPCDEKSQWKISEDP
;
A
#
# COMPACT_ATOMS: atom_id res chain seq x y z
N ILE A 1 -11.01 7.79 -13.01
CA ILE A 1 -9.88 8.36 -12.23
C ILE A 1 -8.88 9.07 -13.14
N LEU A 2 -8.39 8.42 -14.20
CA LEU A 2 -7.40 9.02 -15.13
C LEU A 2 -7.92 10.25 -15.90
N GLY A 3 -9.23 10.38 -16.13
CA GLY A 3 -9.84 11.51 -16.85
C GLY A 3 -9.86 12.84 -16.08
N ASN A 4 -9.43 12.89 -14.81
CA ASN A 4 -9.44 14.15 -14.04
C ASN A 4 -8.25 14.27 -13.08
N MET A 5 -7.03 14.04 -13.59
CA MET A 5 -5.80 14.19 -12.80
C MET A 5 -5.58 15.62 -12.26
N ARG A 6 -6.24 16.63 -12.82
CA ARG A 6 -6.22 18.01 -12.32
C ARG A 6 -6.84 18.15 -10.92
N MET A 7 -7.76 17.24 -10.56
CA MET A 7 -8.38 17.20 -9.23
C MET A 7 -7.53 16.47 -8.18
N LEU A 8 -6.35 15.94 -8.55
CA LEU A 8 -5.53 15.15 -7.65
C LEU A 8 -5.20 15.91 -6.34
N PRO A 9 -4.77 17.19 -6.35
CA PRO A 9 -4.51 17.91 -5.11
C PRO A 9 -5.72 17.95 -4.15
N GLN A 10 -6.92 18.26 -4.67
CA GLN A 10 -8.15 18.31 -3.88
C GLN A 10 -8.55 16.93 -3.37
N ARG A 11 -8.31 15.88 -4.16
CA ARG A 11 -8.57 14.49 -3.74
C ARG A 11 -7.62 14.05 -2.63
N LEU A 12 -6.35 14.45 -2.70
CA LEU A 12 -5.37 14.17 -1.64
C LEU A 12 -5.70 14.90 -0.34
N GLU A 13 -6.09 16.16 -0.43
CA GLU A 13 -6.54 16.92 0.74
C GLU A 13 -7.77 16.29 1.38
N GLY A 14 -8.78 15.93 0.56
CA GLY A 14 -9.96 15.23 1.04
C GLY A 14 -9.62 13.87 1.68
N PHE A 15 -8.69 13.13 1.10
CA PHE A 15 -8.19 11.88 1.68
C PHE A 15 -7.55 12.10 3.05
N TRP A 16 -6.59 13.03 3.17
CA TRP A 16 -5.91 13.29 4.43
C TRP A 16 -6.83 13.81 5.52
N ARG A 17 -7.85 14.61 5.16
CA ARG A 17 -8.89 15.06 6.09
C ARG A 17 -9.79 13.93 6.57
N ASN A 18 -10.20 13.03 5.67
CA ASN A 18 -11.23 12.04 5.98
C ASN A 18 -10.66 10.73 6.55
N TYR A 19 -9.44 10.33 6.17
CA TYR A 19 -8.86 9.05 6.57
C TYR A 19 -8.74 8.85 8.09
N PRO A 20 -8.26 9.84 8.88
CA PRO A 20 -8.24 9.71 10.35
C PRO A 20 -9.63 9.47 10.93
N LEU A 21 -10.65 10.20 10.45
CA LEU A 21 -12.03 10.09 10.91
C LEU A 21 -12.59 8.69 10.64
N ILE A 22 -12.36 8.15 9.43
CA ILE A 22 -12.78 6.79 9.07
C ILE A 22 -12.10 5.76 9.97
N LEU A 23 -10.78 5.87 10.15
CA LEU A 23 -10.03 4.96 11.01
C LEU A 23 -10.53 4.98 12.45
N GLU A 24 -10.80 6.16 13.00
CA GLU A 24 -11.35 6.32 14.35
C GLU A 24 -12.72 5.66 14.50
N GLN A 25 -13.60 5.75 13.49
CA GLN A 25 -14.89 5.04 13.54
C GLN A 25 -14.71 3.53 13.49
N CYS A 26 -13.79 3.01 12.66
CA CYS A 26 -13.47 1.58 12.64
C CYS A 26 -12.95 1.09 14.00
N LEU A 27 -12.07 1.86 14.64
CA LEU A 27 -11.49 1.52 15.94
C LEU A 27 -12.50 1.51 17.09
N LYS A 28 -13.61 2.26 16.97
CA LYS A 28 -14.73 2.19 17.93
C LYS A 28 -15.50 0.88 17.83
N ILE A 29 -15.50 0.24 16.66
CA ILE A 29 -16.19 -1.03 16.42
C ILE A 29 -15.30 -2.20 16.84
N THR A 30 -14.01 -2.15 16.50
CA THR A 30 -13.06 -3.21 16.87
C THR A 30 -11.63 -2.67 16.96
N PRO A 31 -10.82 -3.14 17.93
CA PRO A 31 -9.39 -2.84 17.96
C PRO A 31 -8.61 -3.63 16.88
N ASN A 32 -9.21 -4.65 16.27
CA ASN A 32 -8.56 -5.56 15.33
C ASN A 32 -8.52 -4.99 13.90
N VAL A 33 -8.06 -3.74 13.76
CA VAL A 33 -7.97 -3.05 12.47
C VAL A 33 -6.60 -3.27 11.85
N CYS A 34 -6.58 -3.70 10.59
CA CYS A 34 -5.38 -3.77 9.76
C CYS A 34 -5.44 -2.70 8.67
N ILE A 35 -4.34 -1.99 8.45
CA ILE A 35 -4.20 -1.08 7.32
C ILE A 35 -3.62 -1.88 6.16
N MET A 36 -4.17 -1.74 4.96
CA MET A 36 -3.65 -2.37 3.75
C MET A 36 -3.34 -1.31 2.72
N LEU A 37 -2.07 -1.22 2.31
CA LEU A 37 -1.66 -0.30 1.26
C LEU A 37 -2.08 -0.87 -0.10
N GLN A 38 -2.35 0.00 -1.06
CA GLN A 38 -2.63 -0.44 -2.42
C GLN A 38 -1.33 -0.92 -3.08
N TYR A 39 -1.40 -1.98 -3.88
CA TYR A 39 -0.28 -2.37 -4.73
C TYR A 39 -0.15 -1.44 -5.94
N ARG A 40 1.01 -1.49 -6.59
CA ARG A 40 1.25 -0.82 -7.87
C ARG A 40 0.57 -1.60 -9.00
N PRO A 41 0.01 -0.94 -10.03
CA PRO A 41 -0.52 -1.61 -11.22
C PRO A 41 0.54 -2.47 -11.91
N SER A 42 0.13 -3.49 -12.63
CA SER A 42 1.03 -4.24 -13.51
C SER A 42 1.58 -3.36 -14.63
N ARG A 43 2.89 -3.44 -14.86
CA ARG A 43 3.58 -2.77 -15.98
C ARG A 43 3.39 -3.52 -17.30
N THR A 44 3.18 -4.83 -17.24
CA THR A 44 3.07 -5.72 -18.41
C THR A 44 1.65 -5.79 -18.97
N GLN A 45 0.64 -5.49 -18.15
CA GLN A 45 -0.78 -5.42 -18.54
C GLN A 45 -1.19 -3.95 -18.75
N LYS A 46 -2.03 -3.65 -19.76
CA LYS A 46 -2.32 -2.27 -20.22
C LYS A 46 -3.81 -1.89 -20.26
N GLN A 47 -4.68 -2.69 -19.69
CA GLN A 47 -6.14 -2.55 -19.82
C GLN A 47 -6.64 -1.19 -19.32
N TYR A 48 -6.08 -0.67 -18.23
CA TYR A 48 -6.43 0.64 -17.69
C TYR A 48 -5.50 1.77 -18.13
N ARG A 49 -4.41 1.45 -18.83
CA ARG A 49 -3.42 2.41 -19.35
C ARG A 49 -2.90 3.38 -18.27
N VAL A 50 -2.71 2.88 -17.04
CA VAL A 50 -2.34 3.74 -15.90
C VAL A 50 -0.99 4.41 -16.15
N TYR A 51 0.01 3.66 -16.61
CA TYR A 51 1.34 4.21 -16.86
C TYR A 51 1.36 5.18 -18.04
N GLU A 52 0.57 4.95 -19.08
CA GLU A 52 0.39 5.91 -20.17
C GLU A 52 -0.19 7.23 -19.67
N ALA A 53 -1.22 7.18 -18.82
CA ALA A 53 -1.77 8.39 -18.21
C ALA A 53 -0.77 9.10 -17.29
N MET A 54 -0.02 8.35 -16.47
CA MET A 54 1.03 8.92 -15.62
C MET A 54 2.16 9.56 -16.43
N SER A 55 2.50 9.00 -17.60
CA SER A 55 3.48 9.60 -18.53
C SER A 55 3.07 10.98 -19.04
N THR A 56 1.77 11.29 -19.11
CA THR A 56 1.29 12.61 -19.58
C THR A 56 1.52 13.74 -18.57
N LEU A 57 1.79 13.41 -17.31
CA LEU A 57 2.07 14.42 -16.30
C LEU A 57 3.43 15.08 -16.59
N PRO A 58 3.58 16.40 -16.38
CA PRO A 58 4.84 17.10 -16.61
C PRO A 58 5.94 16.62 -15.66
N GLY A 59 7.19 16.91 -16.02
CA GLY A 59 8.38 16.64 -15.21
C GLY A 59 9.21 15.44 -15.69
N PRO A 60 10.47 15.33 -15.21
CA PRO A 60 11.48 14.44 -15.78
C PRO A 60 11.34 12.96 -15.37
N LEU A 61 10.49 12.66 -14.39
CA LEU A 61 10.32 11.31 -13.86
C LEU A 61 9.59 10.39 -14.84
N THR A 62 9.94 9.10 -14.82
CA THR A 62 9.19 8.05 -15.55
C THR A 62 7.77 7.89 -14.97
N ALA A 63 6.86 7.24 -15.70
CA ALA A 63 5.50 6.97 -15.20
C ALA A 63 5.50 6.16 -13.89
N VAL A 64 6.39 5.18 -13.76
CA VAL A 64 6.55 4.37 -12.54
C VAL A 64 7.02 5.25 -11.40
N GLN A 65 8.05 6.07 -11.61
CA GLN A 65 8.55 7.00 -10.59
C GLN A 65 7.50 8.02 -10.17
N LYS A 66 6.74 8.60 -11.11
CA LYS A 66 5.63 9.52 -10.80
C LYS A 66 4.57 8.86 -9.91
N LEU A 67 4.24 7.60 -10.19
CA LEU A 67 3.28 6.85 -9.37
C LEU A 67 3.85 6.53 -8.00
N ASN A 68 5.09 6.05 -7.92
CA ASN A 68 5.76 5.77 -6.66
C ASN A 68 5.84 7.03 -5.80
N SER A 69 6.29 8.16 -6.36
CA SER A 69 6.34 9.45 -5.66
C SER A 69 4.97 9.91 -5.17
N LEU A 70 3.91 9.67 -5.94
CA LEU A 70 2.55 9.97 -5.48
C LEU A 70 2.18 9.10 -4.27
N MET A 71 2.39 7.80 -4.33
CA MET A 71 2.11 6.87 -3.22
C MET A 71 2.94 7.22 -1.98
N GLU A 72 4.21 7.55 -2.17
CA GLU A 72 5.14 7.99 -1.11
C GLU A 72 4.75 9.33 -0.48
N LYS A 73 4.05 10.19 -1.20
CA LYS A 73 3.45 11.40 -0.63
C LYS A 73 2.16 11.11 0.15
N VAL A 74 1.40 10.10 -0.25
CA VAL A 74 0.09 9.77 0.33
C VAL A 74 0.20 9.06 1.67
N TYR A 75 1.12 8.10 1.81
CA TYR A 75 1.13 7.19 2.94
C TYR A 75 1.78 7.65 4.27
N PRO A 76 2.73 8.61 4.33
CA PRO A 76 3.33 9.00 5.60
C PRO A 76 2.32 9.43 6.70
N PRO A 77 1.25 10.20 6.39
CA PRO A 77 0.19 10.47 7.36
C PRO A 77 -0.55 9.21 7.84
N VAL A 78 -0.72 8.20 6.97
CA VAL A 78 -1.30 6.89 7.32
C VAL A 78 -0.39 6.14 8.28
N PHE A 79 0.93 6.20 8.09
CA PHE A 79 1.90 5.57 8.99
C PHE A 79 1.92 6.24 10.36
N ALA A 80 1.78 7.56 10.43
CA ALA A 80 1.65 8.26 11.71
C ALA A 80 0.44 7.78 12.51
N LEU A 81 -0.70 7.57 11.84
CA LEU A 81 -1.90 7.00 12.46
C LEU A 81 -1.68 5.55 12.88
N ALA A 82 -1.07 4.74 12.02
CA ALA A 82 -0.73 3.36 12.36
C ALA A 82 0.13 3.30 13.63
N ARG A 83 1.16 4.16 13.75
CA ARG A 83 2.00 4.28 14.95
C ARG A 83 1.21 4.68 16.18
N LYS A 84 0.40 5.75 16.08
CA LYS A 84 -0.47 6.24 17.16
C LYS A 84 -1.35 5.13 17.72
N HIS A 85 -1.88 4.28 16.84
CA HIS A 85 -2.82 3.21 17.19
C HIS A 85 -2.18 1.80 17.24
N LYS A 86 -0.85 1.69 17.07
CA LYS A 86 -0.08 0.43 17.03
C LYS A 86 -0.63 -0.62 16.05
N LEU A 87 -1.08 -0.17 14.89
CA LEU A 87 -1.76 -1.01 13.90
C LEU A 87 -0.76 -1.73 12.97
N PRO A 88 -1.08 -2.95 12.52
CA PRO A 88 -0.34 -3.60 11.45
C PRO A 88 -0.65 -2.96 10.10
N ILE A 89 0.35 -2.90 9.22
CA ILE A 89 0.26 -2.41 7.85
C ILE A 89 0.65 -3.55 6.90
N VAL A 90 -0.31 -4.07 6.15
CA VAL A 90 -0.05 -4.97 5.02
C VAL A 90 0.43 -4.13 3.83
N ASP A 91 1.69 -4.28 3.49
CA ASP A 91 2.36 -3.46 2.49
C ASP A 91 2.38 -4.13 1.12
N LEU A 92 1.29 -3.93 0.37
CA LEU A 92 1.20 -4.48 -0.98
C LEU A 92 2.09 -3.75 -1.99
N THR A 93 2.54 -2.52 -1.70
CA THR A 93 3.41 -1.75 -2.62
C THR A 93 4.76 -2.44 -2.84
N ARG A 94 5.32 -3.03 -1.77
CA ARG A 94 6.58 -3.78 -1.76
C ARG A 94 6.39 -5.29 -1.91
N SER A 95 5.14 -5.78 -1.90
CA SER A 95 4.83 -7.22 -2.01
C SER A 95 4.34 -7.66 -3.38
N PHE A 96 3.86 -6.72 -4.19
CA PHE A 96 3.43 -6.93 -5.56
C PHE A 96 4.49 -6.40 -6.51
N ASP A 97 5.16 -7.33 -7.19
CA ASP A 97 6.08 -7.03 -8.28
C ASP A 97 5.27 -6.55 -9.48
N ILE A 98 5.59 -5.37 -10.04
CA ILE A 98 4.85 -4.80 -11.17
C ILE A 98 5.10 -5.55 -12.48
N ASP A 99 6.15 -6.35 -12.55
CA ASP A 99 6.54 -7.12 -13.73
C ASP A 99 6.06 -8.57 -13.69
N ASP A 100 5.69 -9.09 -12.51
CA ASP A 100 5.06 -10.41 -12.40
C ASP A 100 3.57 -10.34 -12.79
N ALA A 101 3.30 -10.46 -14.09
CA ALA A 101 1.94 -10.49 -14.65
C ALA A 101 1.04 -11.55 -13.99
N SER A 102 1.62 -12.63 -13.44
CA SER A 102 0.83 -13.69 -12.81
C SER A 102 0.18 -13.27 -11.50
N LEU A 103 0.57 -12.14 -10.89
CA LEU A 103 -0.09 -11.56 -9.71
C LEU A 103 -1.33 -10.73 -10.05
N TYR A 104 -1.55 -10.41 -11.33
CA TYR A 104 -2.58 -9.46 -11.77
C TYR A 104 -3.55 -10.05 -12.77
N ARG A 105 -4.73 -9.46 -12.78
CA ARG A 105 -5.71 -9.52 -13.84
C ARG A 105 -5.98 -8.09 -14.27
N SER A 106 -6.05 -7.86 -15.57
CA SER A 106 -6.43 -6.58 -16.16
C SER A 106 -5.67 -5.35 -15.60
N GLN A 107 -4.39 -5.46 -15.29
CA GLN A 107 -3.51 -4.41 -14.78
C GLN A 107 -3.69 -3.99 -13.31
N ILE A 108 -4.92 -3.89 -12.77
CA ILE A 108 -5.13 -3.41 -11.39
C ILE A 108 -5.84 -4.40 -10.49
N GLU A 109 -6.45 -5.47 -11.00
CA GLU A 109 -7.10 -6.48 -10.18
C GLU A 109 -6.09 -7.56 -9.79
N PRO A 110 -6.20 -8.18 -8.61
CA PRO A 110 -5.36 -9.32 -8.29
C PRO A 110 -5.82 -10.54 -9.09
N SER A 111 -4.87 -11.36 -9.55
CA SER A 111 -5.17 -12.70 -10.07
C SER A 111 -5.51 -13.66 -8.92
N ALA A 112 -5.77 -14.94 -9.22
CA ALA A 112 -5.86 -15.97 -8.18
C ALA A 112 -4.58 -16.07 -7.33
N LYS A 113 -3.40 -16.00 -7.97
CA LYS A 113 -2.09 -15.99 -7.28
C LYS A 113 -1.91 -14.71 -6.45
N GLY A 114 -2.29 -13.55 -6.99
CA GLY A 114 -2.26 -12.28 -6.26
C GLY A 114 -3.18 -12.29 -5.05
N GLY A 115 -4.40 -12.80 -5.20
CA GLY A 115 -5.37 -12.97 -4.11
C GLY A 115 -4.86 -13.91 -3.02
N ALA A 116 -4.27 -15.05 -3.40
CA ALA A 116 -3.65 -15.99 -2.47
C ALA A 116 -2.50 -15.33 -1.67
N ARG A 117 -1.69 -14.49 -2.32
CA ARG A 117 -0.64 -13.70 -1.65
C ARG A 117 -1.23 -12.73 -0.62
N ILE A 118 -2.25 -11.95 -0.97
CA ILE A 118 -2.93 -11.03 -0.04
C ILE A 118 -3.51 -11.81 1.16
N ALA A 119 -4.18 -12.93 0.90
CA ALA A 119 -4.76 -13.77 1.94
C ALA A 119 -3.69 -14.36 2.88
N GLY A 120 -2.58 -14.84 2.33
CA GLY A 120 -1.45 -15.35 3.13
C GLY A 120 -0.82 -14.28 4.02
N MET A 121 -0.67 -13.05 3.50
CA MET A 121 -0.21 -11.91 4.31
C MET A 121 -1.18 -11.58 5.44
N LEU A 122 -2.48 -11.49 5.15
CA LEU A 122 -3.50 -11.21 6.17
C LEU A 122 -3.56 -12.32 7.24
N ALA A 123 -3.51 -13.59 6.83
CA ALA A 123 -3.45 -14.72 7.76
C ALA A 123 -2.24 -14.60 8.70
N HIS A 124 -1.07 -14.25 8.16
CA HIS A 124 0.14 -14.04 8.97
C HIS A 124 -0.02 -12.87 9.95
N VAL A 125 -0.63 -11.75 9.54
CA VAL A 125 -0.92 -10.63 10.45
C VAL A 125 -1.82 -11.07 11.59
N LEU A 126 -2.91 -11.79 11.28
CA LEU A 126 -3.88 -12.26 12.28
C LEU A 126 -3.26 -13.19 13.33
N THR A 127 -2.26 -13.98 12.95
CA THR A 127 -1.60 -14.92 13.87
C THR A 127 -0.36 -14.36 14.56
N SER A 128 0.24 -13.27 14.06
CA SER A 128 1.53 -12.76 14.56
C SER A 128 1.49 -11.33 15.13
N HIS A 129 0.49 -10.51 14.79
CA HIS A 129 0.35 -9.15 15.33
C HIS A 129 -0.50 -9.15 16.60
N PRO A 130 -0.01 -8.63 17.75
CA PRO A 130 -0.82 -8.58 18.96
C PRO A 130 -1.71 -7.33 18.96
N PHE A 131 -2.93 -7.46 18.44
CA PHE A 131 -3.90 -6.36 18.32
C PHE A 131 -4.36 -5.76 19.66
N VAL A 132 -4.46 -6.58 20.73
CA VAL A 132 -4.94 -6.14 22.05
C VAL A 132 -3.89 -6.43 23.12
N GLY A 133 -3.58 -5.44 23.96
CA GLY A 133 -2.67 -5.60 25.11
C GLY A 133 -1.20 -5.84 24.76
N GLY A 134 -0.83 -5.82 23.47
CA GLY A 134 0.52 -6.04 23.00
C GLY A 134 1.45 -4.85 23.27
N LYS A 135 2.69 -5.15 23.67
CA LYS A 135 3.79 -4.16 23.72
C LYS A 135 4.35 -3.82 22.34
N SER A 136 3.90 -4.46 21.26
CA SER A 136 4.42 -4.17 19.92
C SER A 136 3.91 -2.84 19.40
N GLY A 137 4.80 -2.04 18.82
CA GLY A 137 4.41 -0.89 18.02
C GLY A 137 3.75 -1.30 16.70
N ALA A 138 3.46 -0.31 15.86
CA ALA A 138 3.04 -0.54 14.49
C ALA A 138 4.12 -1.29 13.69
N ARG A 139 3.71 -2.16 12.77
CA ARG A 139 4.61 -2.95 11.94
C ARG A 139 4.16 -2.98 10.50
N PHE A 140 5.12 -2.94 9.58
CA PHE A 140 4.90 -3.33 8.19
C PHE A 140 4.97 -4.84 8.07
N TYR A 141 4.09 -5.41 7.25
CA TYR A 141 4.08 -6.80 6.85
C TYR A 141 4.23 -6.86 5.34
N VAL A 142 5.26 -7.54 4.86
CA VAL A 142 5.69 -7.50 3.46
C VAL A 142 6.13 -8.89 3.01
N GLN A 143 5.73 -9.29 1.80
CA GLN A 143 6.18 -10.51 1.15
C GLN A 143 6.94 -10.14 -0.13
N ARG A 144 8.27 -10.08 -0.03
CA ARG A 144 9.15 -9.61 -1.11
C ARG A 144 9.19 -10.57 -2.31
N LYS A 145 9.57 -10.03 -3.47
CA LYS A 145 9.86 -10.81 -4.68
C LYS A 145 10.86 -11.93 -4.37
N GLY A 146 10.55 -13.15 -4.83
CA GLY A 146 11.37 -14.34 -4.58
C GLY A 146 11.25 -14.93 -3.17
N SER A 147 10.43 -14.37 -2.28
CA SER A 147 10.20 -14.91 -0.94
C SER A 147 8.79 -15.48 -0.78
N ASP A 148 8.71 -16.66 -0.17
CA ASP A 148 7.45 -17.26 0.27
C ASP A 148 7.07 -16.84 1.70
N LYS A 149 7.94 -16.08 2.38
CA LYS A 149 7.74 -15.65 3.76
C LYS A 149 7.22 -14.22 3.84
N VAL A 150 6.29 -14.02 4.76
CA VAL A 150 5.87 -12.69 5.19
C VAL A 150 6.84 -12.23 6.26
N GLU A 151 7.53 -11.13 5.99
CA GLU A 151 8.46 -10.49 6.91
C GLU A 151 7.73 -9.36 7.63
N SER A 152 8.19 -9.03 8.85
CA SER A 152 7.67 -7.87 9.57
C SER A 152 8.79 -6.91 9.97
N GLU A 153 8.54 -5.63 9.78
CA GLU A 153 9.47 -4.53 10.08
C GLU A 153 8.80 -3.53 11.01
N PRO A 154 9.53 -2.89 11.93
CA PRO A 154 9.00 -1.77 12.68
C PRO A 154 8.50 -0.65 11.75
N CYS A 155 7.32 -0.12 12.06
CA CYS A 155 6.86 1.17 11.56
C CYS A 155 7.08 2.18 12.70
N ASP A 156 8.26 2.78 12.77
CA ASP A 156 8.64 3.80 13.72
C ASP A 156 9.05 5.10 12.99
N GLU A 157 9.53 6.10 13.73
CA GLU A 157 9.96 7.38 13.14
C GLU A 157 11.28 7.27 12.37
N LYS A 158 12.05 6.20 12.60
CA LYS A 158 13.31 5.92 11.91
C LYS A 158 13.09 5.09 10.64
N SER A 159 11.90 4.51 10.46
CA SER A 159 11.54 3.75 9.26
C SER A 159 11.71 4.60 8.00
N GLN A 160 12.68 4.23 7.17
CA GLN A 160 12.89 4.81 5.84
C GLN A 160 12.03 4.10 4.80
N TRP A 161 10.71 4.06 5.03
CA TRP A 161 9.80 3.40 4.10
C TRP A 161 9.87 4.08 2.72
N LYS A 162 10.17 3.29 1.70
CA LYS A 162 10.18 3.68 0.29
C LYS A 162 9.77 2.51 -0.57
N ILE A 163 9.19 2.79 -1.72
CA ILE A 163 8.92 1.78 -2.72
C ILE A 163 10.23 1.52 -3.46
N SER A 164 10.74 0.28 -3.43
CA SER A 164 11.98 -0.01 -4.15
C SER A 164 11.80 0.20 -5.65
N GLU A 165 12.81 0.80 -6.28
CA GLU A 165 12.88 0.95 -7.73
C GLU A 165 13.37 -0.33 -8.43
N ASP A 166 13.64 -1.39 -7.68
CA ASP A 166 14.23 -2.62 -8.25
C ASP A 166 13.37 -3.20 -9.39
N PRO A 167 13.97 -3.47 -10.57
CA PRO A 167 13.36 -4.24 -11.65
C PRO A 167 13.19 -5.74 -11.35
#